data_AF-A0A530BUH1-F1
#
_entry.id   AF-A0A530BUH1-F1
#
_cell.length_a   1.000
_cell.length_b   1.000
_cell.length_c   1.000
_cell.angle_alpha   90.00
_cell.angle_beta   90.00
_cell.angle_gamma   90.00
#
_symmetry.space_group_name_H-M   'P 1'
#
loop_
_entity.id
_entity.type
_entity.pdbx_description
1 polymer ?
#
loop_
_entity_poly.entity_id
_entity_poly.type
_entity_poly.pdbx_seq_one_letter_code
_entity_poly.pdbx_strand_id
1 'polypeptide(L)' 'MKILVLGAGVVGTTAAYYLASDGHEVTVIERHLAPARGTS' A
#
# COMPACT_ATOMS: atom_id res chain seq x y z
N MET A 1 4.26 -13.14 5.91
CA MET A 1 5.05 -12.25 6.80
C MET A 1 4.22 -11.00 7.11
N LYS A 2 4.54 -10.21 8.13
CA LYS A 2 3.88 -8.91 8.39
C LYS A 2 4.64 -7.80 7.67
N ILE A 3 3.96 -7.03 6.83
CA ILE A 3 4.59 -6.00 5.98
C ILE A 3 3.82 -4.68 6.12
N LEU A 4 4.57 -3.59 6.28
CA LEU A 4 4.04 -2.23 6.28
C LEU A 4 4.41 -1.53 4.98
N VAL A 5 3.41 -1.02 4.27
CA VAL A 5 3.59 -0.16 3.09
C VAL A 5 3.23 1.27 3.47
N LEU A 6 4.19 2.19 3.30
CA LEU A 6 3.98 3.62 3.53
C LEU A 6 3.68 4.32 2.21
N GLY A 7 2.43 4.79 2.06
CA GLY A 7 1.90 5.47 0.90
C GLY A 7 0.90 4.62 0.10
N ALA A 8 -0.25 5.20 -0.21
CA ALA A 8 -1.32 4.62 -1.03
C ALA A 8 -1.37 5.26 -2.42
N GLY A 9 -0.21 5.47 -3.03
CA GLY A 9 -0.06 5.80 -4.46
C GLY A 9 -0.08 4.55 -5.34
N VAL A 10 0.09 4.72 -6.66
CA VAL A 10 0.06 3.61 -7.63
C VAL A 10 1.06 2.49 -7.28
N VAL A 11 2.29 2.85 -6.91
CA VAL A 11 3.32 1.88 -6.53
C VAL A 11 2.97 1.17 -5.23
N GLY A 12 2.58 1.91 -4.19
CA GLY A 12 2.28 1.36 -2.86
C GLY A 12 1.07 0.41 -2.89
N THR A 13 0.00 0.78 -3.59
CA THR A 13 -1.18 -0.06 -3.75
C THR A 13 -0.89 -1.31 -4.58
N THR A 14 -0.12 -1.18 -5.67
CA THR A 14 0.29 -2.32 -6.50
C THR A 14 1.18 -3.29 -5.70
N ALA A 15 2.16 -2.77 -4.96
CA ALA A 15 3.01 -3.60 -4.10
C ALA A 15 2.18 -4.32 -3.03
N ALA A 16 1.28 -3.60 -2.34
CA ALA A 16 0.40 -4.18 -1.33
C ALA A 16 -0.50 -5.28 -1.91
N TYR A 17 -1.03 -5.09 -3.12
CA TYR A 17 -1.87 -6.08 -3.81
C TYR A 17 -1.11 -7.40 -4.05
N TYR A 18 0.10 -7.34 -4.61
CA TYR A 18 0.87 -8.55 -4.88
C TYR A 18 1.36 -9.22 -3.59
N LEU A 19 1.82 -8.43 -2.61
CA LEU A 19 2.25 -8.99 -1.32
C LEU A 19 1.09 -9.67 -0.57
N ALA A 20 -0.10 -9.11 -0.62
CA ALA A 20 -1.30 -9.74 -0.04
C ALA A 20 -1.68 -11.01 -0.80
N SER A 21 -1.55 -11.00 -2.13
CA SER A 21 -1.80 -12.18 -2.99
C SER A 21 -0.83 -13.33 -2.71
N ASP A 22 0.41 -13.01 -2.34
CA ASP A 22 1.43 -13.99 -1.90
C ASP A 22 1.23 -14.48 -0.45
N GLY A 23 0.11 -14.13 0.19
CA GLY A 23 -0.26 -14.60 1.53
C GLY A 23 0.43 -13.84 2.66
N HIS A 24 0.89 -12.61 2.43
CA HIS A 24 1.42 -11.76 3.48
C HIS A 24 0.32 -10.93 4.18
N GLU A 25 0.51 -10.66 5.47
CA GLU A 25 -0.33 -9.75 6.23
C GLU A 25 0.19 -8.32 5.97
N VAL A 26 -0.55 -7.54 5.19
CA VAL A 26 -0.12 -6.22 4.72
C VAL A 26 -0.98 -5.13 5.35
N THR A 27 -0.31 -4.15 5.95
CA THR A 27 -0.94 -2.89 6.39
C THR A 27 -0.44 -1.76 5.49
N VAL A 28 -1.35 -0.95 4.96
CA VAL A 28 -1.01 0.27 4.20
C VAL A 28 -1.35 1.48 5.05
N ILE A 29 -0.42 2.42 5.16
CA ILE A 29 -0.64 3.73 5.81
C ILE A 29 -0.49 4.82 4.77
N GLU A 30 -1.50 5.70 4.69
CA GLU A 30 -1.48 6.90 3.86
C GLU A 30 -1.56 8.14 4.74
N ARG A 31 -0.82 9.19 4.40
CA ARG A 31 -0.82 10.46 5.15
C ARG A 31 -2.03 11.34 4.81
N HIS A 32 -2.60 11.16 3.63
CA HIS A 32 -3.78 11.88 3.17
C HIS A 32 -5.08 11.14 3.53
N LEU A 33 -6.21 11.85 3.55
CA LEU A 33 -7.53 11.26 3.82
C LEU A 33 -8.00 10.25 2.76
N ALA A 34 -7.38 10.26 1.57
CA ALA A 34 -7.69 9.41 0.44
C ALA A 34 -6.40 9.04 -0.31
N PRO A 35 -6.37 7.89 -1.02
CA PRO A 35 -5.26 7.51 -1.89
C PRO A 35 -5.09 8.49 -3.05
N ALA A 36 -3.94 8.42 -3.71
CA ALA A 36 -3.64 9.23 -4.92
C ALA A 36 -3.79 10.76 -4.75
N ARG A 37 -3.57 11.29 -3.54
CA ARG A 37 -3.53 12.75 -3.28
C ARG A 37 -2.14 13.37 -3.42
N GLY A 38 -1.17 12.61 -3.95
CA GLY A 38 0.18 13.04 -4.31
C GLY A 38 0.37 13.09 -5.82
N THR A 39 1.47 12.54 -6.33
CA THR A 39 1.84 12.53 -7.76
C THR A 39 1.19 11.40 -8.58
N SER A 40 0.56 10.44 -7.90
CA SER A 40 0.17 9.12 -8.45
C SER A 40 -0.81 9.16 -9.60
#